data_AF-A0A8T5RD00-F1
#
_entry.id   AF-A0A8T5RD00-F1
#
_cell.length_a   1.000
_cell.length_b   1.000
_cell.length_c   1.000
_cell.angle_alpha   90.00
_cell.angle_beta   90.00
_cell.angle_gamma   90.00
#
_symmetry.space_group_name_H-M   'P 1'
#
loop_
_entity.id
_entity.type
_entity.pdbx_description
1 polymer ?
#
loop_
_entity_poly.entity_id
_entity_poly.type
_entity_poly.pdbx_seq_one_letter_code
_entity_poly.pdbx_strand_id
1 'polypeptide(L)'
;MSIDPNENKPSSFIRTIFVKIITVFFIFMSYLYTSESFGSVSSPYIGTVSFSIVFSVSLLILTFFSVLSGPLPAFFAGFLGELIYQIAFYHTIYIDWCFIVAIFGSLAGLYKYKPLKYHNIKKIFYSIIILVITSLIATILVLTTTMLFHHTSLPLVVLFSNYGFKFFFQSLISVIISVPILLIIFDKIFGSKEQHLYYMLLTHHPVSANDHTFYFQFGRTKIYFCSRCSGMVIGIIISVFFTHLFELIVNPQFSAELAFIVIVVFPIPGLIDWGTQKLLFRTSTTESRLFTGFIIGIALHFISLTREYYFFTLVMITVYFGIFFLFFYFGQKKLLKELNKELNPVSPKDFEIEY
;
A
#
# COMPACT_ATOMS: atom_id res chain seq x y z
N MET A 1 -12.54 -29.28 3.83
CA MET A 1 -11.47 -29.30 2.81
C MET A 1 -10.16 -29.05 3.54
N SER A 2 -9.35 -30.10 3.72
CA SER A 2 -8.07 -29.99 4.44
C SER A 2 -7.07 -29.27 3.56
N ILE A 3 -6.70 -28.06 3.94
CA ILE A 3 -5.56 -27.34 3.38
C ILE A 3 -4.33 -28.19 3.69
N ASP A 4 -3.53 -28.52 2.68
CA ASP A 4 -2.32 -29.34 2.82
C ASP A 4 -1.39 -28.72 3.89
N PRO A 5 -1.14 -29.40 5.01
CA PRO A 5 -0.31 -28.86 6.10
C PRO A 5 1.17 -28.69 5.72
N ASN A 6 1.60 -29.18 4.55
CA ASN A 6 2.99 -29.13 4.11
C ASN A 6 3.35 -27.98 3.16
N GLU A 7 2.48 -27.00 2.92
CA GLU A 7 2.80 -25.87 2.03
C GLU A 7 3.64 -24.77 2.74
N ASN A 8 4.75 -25.16 3.36
CA ASN A 8 5.83 -24.24 3.77
C ASN A 8 6.69 -23.87 2.55
N LYS A 9 6.07 -23.42 1.45
CA LYS A 9 6.85 -22.79 0.38
C LYS A 9 7.39 -21.47 0.93
N PRO A 10 8.72 -21.24 0.92
CA PRO A 10 9.27 -19.97 1.34
C PRO A 10 8.60 -18.86 0.54
N SER A 11 8.05 -17.87 1.23
CA SER A 11 7.46 -16.71 0.55
C SER A 11 8.50 -16.14 -0.39
N SER A 12 8.17 -15.97 -1.67
CA SER A 12 9.11 -15.39 -2.61
C SER A 12 9.62 -14.06 -2.05
N PHE A 13 10.93 -13.83 -2.15
CA PHE A 13 11.55 -12.60 -1.70
C PHE A 13 10.86 -11.36 -2.30
N ILE A 14 10.46 -11.46 -3.56
CA ILE A 14 9.71 -10.44 -4.31
C ILE A 14 8.36 -10.15 -3.65
N ARG A 15 7.58 -11.17 -3.26
CA ARG A 15 6.30 -10.98 -2.57
C ARG A 15 6.49 -10.22 -1.25
N THR A 16 7.53 -10.55 -0.49
CA THR A 16 7.83 -9.87 0.77
C THR A 16 8.16 -8.39 0.56
N ILE A 17 8.97 -8.07 -0.44
CA ILE A 17 9.28 -6.68 -0.82
C ILE A 17 8.02 -5.95 -1.26
N PHE A 18 7.25 -6.55 -2.17
CA PHE A 18 6.06 -5.94 -2.74
C PHE A 18 5.02 -5.58 -1.68
N VAL A 19 4.75 -6.49 -0.74
CA VAL A 19 3.82 -6.23 0.38
C VAL A 19 4.33 -5.08 1.26
N LYS A 20 5.64 -5.00 1.53
CA LYS A 20 6.22 -3.89 2.30
C LYS A 20 6.08 -2.57 1.55
N ILE A 21 6.33 -2.55 0.24
CA ILE A 21 6.17 -1.34 -0.60
C ILE A 21 4.71 -0.87 -0.57
N ILE A 22 3.74 -1.75 -0.79
CA ILE A 22 2.31 -1.40 -0.68
C ILE A 22 1.99 -0.86 0.70
N THR A 23 2.53 -1.48 1.75
CA THR A 23 2.28 -1.04 3.13
C THR A 23 2.82 0.39 3.34
N VAL A 24 4.03 0.69 2.85
CA VAL A 24 4.59 2.06 2.88
C VAL A 24 3.67 3.03 2.15
N PHE A 25 3.25 2.70 0.92
CA PHE A 25 2.35 3.55 0.14
C PHE A 25 1.01 3.78 0.83
N PHE A 26 0.42 2.75 1.40
CA PHE A 26 -0.85 2.86 2.11
C PHE A 26 -0.76 3.80 3.33
N ILE A 27 0.31 3.68 4.12
CA ILE A 27 0.53 4.57 5.28
C ILE A 27 0.82 5.99 4.81
N PHE A 28 1.65 6.13 3.77
CA PHE A 28 1.99 7.43 3.17
C PHE A 28 0.75 8.16 2.65
N MET A 29 -0.09 7.49 1.85
CA MET A 29 -1.34 8.05 1.33
C MET A 29 -2.30 8.43 2.46
N SER A 30 -2.45 7.55 3.45
CA SER A 30 -3.30 7.82 4.61
C SER A 30 -2.82 9.05 5.37
N TYR A 31 -1.51 9.13 5.62
CA TYR A 31 -0.89 10.27 6.30
C TYR A 31 -1.12 11.58 5.55
N LEU A 32 -0.88 11.60 4.24
CA LEU A 32 -1.01 12.80 3.44
C LEU A 32 -2.45 13.32 3.42
N TYR A 33 -3.43 12.46 3.08
CA TYR A 33 -4.84 12.89 3.03
C TYR A 33 -5.39 13.29 4.40
N THR A 34 -4.95 12.65 5.49
CA THR A 34 -5.31 13.13 6.83
C THR A 34 -4.64 14.46 7.15
N SER A 35 -3.40 14.66 6.69
CA SER A 35 -2.67 15.90 6.94
C SER A 35 -3.25 17.07 6.16
N GLU A 36 -3.73 16.85 4.94
CA GLU A 36 -4.44 17.88 4.16
C GLU A 36 -5.65 18.43 4.92
N SER A 37 -6.43 17.55 5.58
CA SER A 37 -7.64 17.96 6.30
C SER A 37 -7.38 18.50 7.72
N PHE A 38 -6.37 17.96 8.42
CA PHE A 38 -6.18 18.20 9.85
C PHE A 38 -4.82 18.82 10.23
N GLY A 39 -3.95 19.08 9.24
CA GLY A 39 -2.55 19.43 9.43
C GLY A 39 -1.65 18.20 9.59
N SER A 40 -0.39 18.32 9.19
CA SER A 40 0.63 17.31 9.45
C SER A 40 1.08 17.33 10.92
N VAL A 41 1.93 16.38 11.29
CA VAL A 41 2.48 16.30 12.65
C VAL A 41 3.27 17.57 13.02
N SER A 42 3.93 18.20 12.04
CA SER A 42 4.74 19.41 12.25
C SER A 42 3.92 20.71 12.26
N SER A 43 2.69 20.72 11.72
CA SER A 43 1.89 21.95 11.57
C SER A 43 1.74 22.76 12.85
N PRO A 44 1.50 22.15 14.03
CA PRO A 44 1.37 22.91 15.27
C PRO A 44 2.68 23.55 15.78
N TYR A 45 3.82 23.30 15.15
CA TYR A 45 5.14 23.73 15.63
C TYR A 45 5.84 24.69 14.66
N ILE A 46 5.34 24.77 13.43
CA ILE A 46 5.87 25.66 12.39
C ILE A 46 5.05 26.95 12.39
N GLY A 47 5.71 28.08 12.64
CA GLY A 47 5.11 29.41 12.53
C GLY A 47 4.15 29.83 13.66
N THR A 48 3.83 28.96 14.63
CA THR A 48 2.92 29.31 15.75
C THR A 48 3.64 29.42 17.09
N VAL A 49 3.45 30.54 17.79
CA VAL A 49 4.04 30.79 19.12
C VAL A 49 3.05 30.48 20.27
N SER A 50 1.77 30.24 19.96
CA SER A 50 0.76 29.95 20.97
C SER A 50 0.76 28.48 21.40
N PHE A 51 0.71 28.26 22.72
CA PHE A 51 0.44 26.96 23.30
C PHE A 51 -1.02 26.58 23.07
N SER A 52 -1.27 25.62 22.18
CA SER A 52 -2.60 25.07 21.90
C SER A 52 -2.50 23.56 21.77
N ILE A 53 -3.20 22.82 22.63
CA ILE A 53 -3.26 21.37 22.53
C ILE A 53 -4.34 21.02 21.50
N VAL A 54 -3.92 20.36 20.41
CA VAL A 54 -4.80 19.92 19.33
C VAL A 54 -4.71 18.40 19.23
N PHE A 55 -5.85 17.74 19.00
CA PHE A 55 -5.87 16.32 18.68
C PHE A 55 -5.32 16.11 17.26
N SER A 56 -4.20 15.41 17.13
CA SER A 56 -3.53 15.22 15.85
C SER A 56 -3.92 13.89 15.23
N VAL A 57 -4.86 13.96 14.27
CA VAL A 57 -5.33 12.81 13.51
C VAL A 57 -4.19 12.16 12.73
N SER A 58 -3.31 12.97 12.12
CA SER A 58 -2.14 12.49 11.35
C SER A 58 -1.16 11.71 12.23
N LEU A 59 -0.91 12.17 13.47
CA LEU A 59 -0.08 11.46 14.45
C LEU A 59 -0.72 10.13 14.88
N LEU A 60 -2.02 10.13 15.15
CA LEU A 60 -2.79 8.91 15.49
C LEU A 60 -2.70 7.87 14.36
N ILE A 61 -2.99 8.28 13.13
CA ILE A 61 -3.02 7.39 11.96
C ILE A 61 -1.63 6.83 11.66
N LEU A 62 -0.59 7.67 11.69
CA LEU A 62 0.80 7.22 11.55
C LEU A 62 1.14 6.19 12.62
N THR A 63 0.86 6.48 13.89
CA THR A 63 1.22 5.58 15.00
C THR A 63 0.48 4.25 14.92
N PHE A 64 -0.83 4.30 14.68
CA PHE A 64 -1.67 3.11 14.58
C PHE A 64 -1.15 2.17 13.50
N PHE A 65 -0.90 2.69 12.30
CA PHE A 65 -0.36 1.86 11.23
C PHE A 65 1.09 1.44 11.47
N SER A 66 1.89 2.26 12.14
CA SER A 66 3.27 1.90 12.49
C SER A 66 3.32 0.66 13.39
N VAL A 67 2.45 0.59 14.41
CA VAL A 67 2.31 -0.58 15.28
C VAL A 67 1.85 -1.82 14.49
N LEU A 68 1.02 -1.66 13.47
CA LEU A 68 0.57 -2.76 12.62
C LEU A 68 1.65 -3.25 11.64
N SER A 69 2.34 -2.34 10.96
CA SER A 69 3.30 -2.65 9.89
C SER A 69 4.68 -3.05 10.41
N GLY A 70 5.11 -2.47 11.53
CA GLY A 70 6.46 -2.53 12.05
C GLY A 70 7.31 -1.31 11.67
N PRO A 71 8.57 -1.27 12.13
CA PRO A 71 9.37 -0.04 12.17
C PRO A 71 9.82 0.47 10.80
N LEU A 72 10.24 -0.43 9.90
CA LEU A 72 10.82 -0.04 8.62
C LEU A 72 9.78 0.60 7.67
N PRO A 73 8.59 0.01 7.44
CA PRO A 73 7.56 0.69 6.65
C PRO A 73 7.13 2.02 7.24
N ALA A 74 7.03 2.10 8.58
CA ALA A 74 6.65 3.30 9.30
C ALA A 74 7.66 4.44 9.14
N PHE A 75 8.95 4.12 9.20
CA PHE A 75 10.02 5.10 8.97
C PHE A 75 9.90 5.76 7.60
N PHE A 76 9.84 4.95 6.54
CA PHE A 76 9.77 5.47 5.17
C PHE A 76 8.46 6.22 4.90
N ALA A 77 7.33 5.71 5.38
CA ALA A 77 6.05 6.38 5.22
C ALA A 77 5.97 7.70 5.98
N GLY A 78 6.50 7.75 7.21
CA GLY A 78 6.58 8.99 8.00
C GLY A 78 7.49 10.04 7.35
N PHE A 79 8.67 9.63 6.87
CA PHE A 79 9.60 10.52 6.17
C PHE A 79 9.00 11.08 4.88
N LEU A 80 8.51 10.21 3.99
CA LEU A 80 7.94 10.61 2.71
C LEU A 80 6.65 11.40 2.88
N GLY A 81 5.78 10.98 3.81
CA GLY A 81 4.54 11.67 4.13
C GLY A 81 4.78 13.11 4.56
N GLU A 82 5.70 13.31 5.50
CA GLU A 82 6.03 14.64 5.98
C GLU A 82 6.72 15.48 4.90
N LEU A 83 7.73 14.94 4.21
CA LEU A 83 8.44 15.65 3.15
C LEU A 83 7.51 16.13 2.04
N ILE A 84 6.66 15.24 1.52
CA ILE A 84 5.74 15.57 0.44
C ILE A 84 4.67 16.56 0.89
N TYR A 85 4.18 16.42 2.13
CA TYR A 85 3.26 17.41 2.69
C TYR A 85 3.90 18.81 2.75
N GLN A 86 5.15 18.92 3.23
CA GLN A 86 5.83 20.22 3.30
C GLN A 86 6.07 20.83 1.92
N ILE A 87 6.44 20.02 0.92
CA ILE A 87 6.59 20.46 -0.46
C ILE A 87 5.25 20.99 -1.00
N ALA A 88 4.15 20.29 -0.73
CA ALA A 88 2.83 20.66 -1.22
C ALA A 88 2.23 21.88 -0.50
N PHE A 89 2.48 22.06 0.80
CA PHE A 89 1.71 23.03 1.62
C PHE A 89 2.53 24.12 2.33
N TYR A 90 3.83 23.93 2.60
CA TYR A 90 4.61 24.91 3.38
C TYR A 90 5.53 25.80 2.53
N HIS A 91 5.82 25.41 1.29
CA HIS A 91 6.84 26.04 0.42
C HIS A 91 8.27 26.07 0.99
N THR A 92 8.48 25.60 2.23
CA THR A 92 9.75 25.50 2.93
C THR A 92 9.90 24.09 3.48
N ILE A 93 11.07 23.49 3.27
CA ILE A 93 11.36 22.12 3.71
C ILE A 93 12.10 22.15 5.05
N TYR A 94 11.43 21.66 6.09
CA TYR A 94 11.94 21.39 7.43
C TYR A 94 12.35 19.91 7.52
N ILE A 95 13.58 19.62 7.08
CA ILE A 95 14.13 18.25 7.05
C ILE A 95 14.20 17.60 8.42
N ASP A 96 14.45 18.39 9.45
CA ASP A 96 14.38 17.97 10.85
C ASP A 96 13.03 17.32 11.19
N TRP A 97 11.93 17.96 10.81
CA TRP A 97 10.59 17.41 11.04
C TRP A 97 10.34 16.12 10.27
N CYS A 98 10.88 16.01 9.04
CA CYS A 98 10.80 14.77 8.27
C CYS A 98 11.46 13.60 9.03
N PHE A 99 12.62 13.83 9.64
CA PHE A 99 13.30 12.82 10.45
C PHE A 99 12.61 12.56 11.79
N ILE A 100 12.08 13.58 12.47
CA ILE A 100 11.32 13.42 13.72
C ILE A 100 10.14 12.47 13.49
N VAL A 101 9.35 12.73 12.45
CA VAL A 101 8.17 11.91 12.10
C VAL A 101 8.58 10.48 11.71
N ALA A 102 9.65 10.33 10.93
CA ALA A 102 10.19 9.02 10.53
C ALA A 102 10.67 8.19 11.74
N ILE A 103 11.47 8.80 12.62
CA ILE A 103 12.00 8.15 13.83
C ILE A 103 10.86 7.78 14.76
N PHE A 104 9.89 8.68 14.97
CA PHE A 104 8.73 8.41 15.81
C PHE A 104 7.90 7.22 15.28
N GLY A 105 7.60 7.19 13.97
CA GLY A 105 6.93 6.05 13.33
C GLY A 105 7.71 4.74 13.50
N SER A 106 9.04 4.78 13.31
CA SER A 106 9.91 3.62 13.53
C SER A 106 9.84 3.10 14.97
N LEU A 107 9.99 3.99 15.96
CA LEU A 107 9.94 3.65 17.38
C LEU A 107 8.59 3.05 17.78
N ALA A 108 7.48 3.64 17.33
CA ALA A 108 6.14 3.10 17.54
C ALA A 108 6.00 1.70 16.92
N GLY A 109 6.60 1.48 15.75
CA GLY A 109 6.58 0.20 15.04
C GLY A 109 7.42 -0.90 15.69
N LEU A 110 8.36 -0.59 16.60
CA LEU A 110 9.16 -1.61 17.31
C LEU A 110 8.26 -2.56 18.11
N TYR A 111 7.16 -2.06 18.67
CA TYR A 111 6.20 -2.88 19.42
C TYR A 111 5.11 -3.48 18.53
N LYS A 112 5.54 -4.11 17.43
CA LYS A 112 4.67 -4.67 16.41
C LYS A 112 3.50 -5.47 16.99
N TYR A 113 2.32 -5.22 16.45
CA TYR A 113 1.10 -5.94 16.77
C TYR A 113 1.28 -7.45 16.53
N LYS A 114 0.71 -8.24 17.45
CA LYS A 114 0.57 -9.69 17.31
C LYS A 114 -0.89 -10.05 17.60
N PRO A 115 -1.50 -11.01 16.88
CA PRO A 115 -2.89 -11.37 17.13
C PRO A 115 -3.10 -11.94 18.55
N LEU A 116 -4.29 -11.73 19.12
CA LEU A 116 -4.69 -12.11 20.49
C LEU A 116 -3.89 -11.42 21.60
N LYS A 117 -3.05 -10.44 21.25
CA LYS A 117 -2.23 -9.71 22.22
C LYS A 117 -3.09 -8.85 23.13
N TYR A 118 -4.16 -8.25 22.63
CA TYR A 118 -4.98 -7.27 23.35
C TYR A 118 -6.14 -7.92 24.11
N HIS A 119 -6.25 -9.25 24.11
CA HIS A 119 -7.13 -9.99 25.02
C HIS A 119 -6.63 -9.99 26.47
N ASN A 120 -5.36 -9.67 26.71
CA ASN A 120 -4.76 -9.64 28.05
C ASN A 120 -4.48 -8.19 28.47
N ILE A 121 -5.14 -7.74 29.54
CA ILE A 121 -5.01 -6.38 30.09
C ILE A 121 -3.55 -6.01 30.38
N LYS A 122 -2.71 -6.96 30.84
CA LYS A 122 -1.28 -6.70 31.07
C LYS A 122 -0.54 -6.30 29.79
N LYS A 123 -0.89 -6.90 28.65
CA LYS A 123 -0.29 -6.59 27.34
C LYS A 123 -0.78 -5.24 26.80
N ILE A 124 -2.03 -4.86 27.09
CA ILE A 124 -2.53 -3.50 26.81
C ILE A 124 -1.69 -2.48 27.58
N PHE A 125 -1.46 -2.72 28.88
CA PHE A 125 -0.64 -1.85 29.72
C PHE A 125 0.80 -1.71 29.21
N TYR A 126 1.44 -2.80 28.77
CA TYR A 126 2.76 -2.70 28.13
C TYR A 126 2.74 -1.88 26.84
N SER A 127 1.66 -1.95 26.06
CA SER A 127 1.49 -1.11 24.86
C SER A 127 1.46 0.37 25.25
N ILE A 128 0.69 0.72 26.28
CA ILE A 128 0.61 2.08 26.82
C ILE A 128 1.99 2.56 27.29
N ILE A 129 2.71 1.76 28.10
CA ILE A 129 4.05 2.12 28.57
C ILE A 129 5.00 2.41 27.40
N ILE A 130 5.01 1.56 26.37
CA ILE A 130 5.90 1.74 25.23
C ILE A 130 5.53 2.99 24.43
N LEU A 131 4.25 3.30 24.27
CA LEU A 131 3.81 4.54 23.65
C LEU A 131 4.16 5.78 24.48
N VAL A 132 4.12 5.70 25.82
CA VAL A 132 4.61 6.76 26.72
C VAL A 132 6.10 6.98 26.50
N ILE A 133 6.91 5.92 26.54
CA ILE A 133 8.37 6.00 26.32
C ILE A 133 8.67 6.59 24.94
N THR A 134 7.98 6.11 23.90
CA THR A 134 8.14 6.62 22.52
C THR A 134 7.81 8.11 22.42
N SER A 135 6.74 8.54 23.10
CA SER A 135 6.33 9.96 23.15
C SER A 135 7.35 10.82 23.89
N LEU A 136 7.94 10.33 24.99
CA LEU A 136 9.00 11.02 25.72
C LEU A 136 10.27 11.17 24.87
N ILE A 137 10.68 10.10 24.18
CA ILE A 137 11.84 10.14 23.27
C ILE A 137 11.61 11.16 22.14
N ALA A 138 10.43 11.15 21.51
CA ALA A 138 10.11 12.11 20.47
C ALA A 138 10.00 13.55 20.99
N THR A 139 9.52 13.75 22.23
CA THR A 139 9.53 15.06 22.88
C THR A 139 10.96 15.58 23.05
N ILE A 140 11.88 14.73 23.51
CA ILE A 140 13.31 15.07 23.62
C ILE A 140 13.87 15.40 22.24
N LEU A 141 13.55 14.61 21.22
CA LEU A 141 14.00 14.84 19.84
C LEU A 141 13.50 16.18 19.29
N VAL A 142 12.23 16.52 19.50
CA VAL A 142 11.66 17.82 19.11
C VAL A 142 12.41 18.96 19.82
N LEU A 143 12.64 18.84 21.13
CA LEU A 143 13.35 19.87 21.91
C LEU A 143 14.79 20.06 21.42
N THR A 144 15.56 18.97 21.31
CA THR A 144 16.97 19.04 20.89
C THR A 144 17.11 19.59 19.48
N THR A 145 16.24 19.16 18.56
CA THR A 145 16.29 19.59 17.17
C THR A 145 15.88 21.07 17.03
N THR A 146 14.87 21.51 17.79
CA THR A 146 14.46 22.92 17.83
C THR A 146 15.58 23.82 18.39
N MET A 147 16.27 23.37 19.45
CA MET A 147 17.43 24.09 20.01
C MET A 147 18.59 24.21 19.03
N LEU A 148 18.85 23.14 18.26
CA LEU A 148 20.00 23.08 17.36
C LEU A 148 19.79 23.91 16.08
N PHE A 149 18.60 23.88 15.49
CA PHE A 149 18.41 24.38 14.13
C PHE A 149 17.66 25.70 14.01
N HIS A 150 16.73 26.00 14.92
CA HIS A 150 15.79 27.11 14.69
C HIS A 150 16.01 28.28 15.65
N HIS A 151 16.40 28.02 16.90
CA HIS A 151 16.21 29.01 17.95
C HIS A 151 17.26 28.95 19.06
N THR A 152 18.50 29.35 18.74
CA THR A 152 19.54 29.58 19.76
C THR A 152 19.22 30.73 20.74
N SER A 153 18.17 31.52 20.49
CA SER A 153 17.80 32.70 21.29
C SER A 153 16.47 32.60 22.05
N LEU A 154 15.69 31.51 21.91
CA LEU A 154 14.43 31.39 22.66
C LEU A 154 14.70 31.09 24.15
N PRO A 155 13.97 31.72 25.08
CA PRO A 155 14.03 31.34 26.49
C PRO A 155 13.66 29.88 26.69
N LEU A 156 14.40 29.16 27.54
CA LEU A 156 14.15 27.73 27.83
C LEU A 156 12.69 27.44 28.19
N VAL A 157 12.05 28.34 28.95
CA VAL A 157 10.63 28.21 29.31
C VAL A 157 9.72 28.14 28.09
N VAL A 158 9.97 28.96 27.07
CA VAL A 158 9.20 28.98 25.81
C VAL A 158 9.43 27.69 25.03
N LEU A 159 10.68 27.25 24.93
CA LEU A 159 11.04 26.00 24.26
C LEU A 159 10.35 24.79 24.90
N PHE A 160 10.47 24.64 26.23
CA PHE A 160 9.86 23.52 26.95
C PHE A 160 8.33 23.56 26.90
N SER A 161 7.73 24.74 27.03
CA SER A 161 6.27 24.89 26.98
C SER A 161 5.72 24.64 25.57
N ASN A 162 6.19 25.41 24.59
CA ASN A 162 5.58 25.46 23.25
C ASN A 162 5.94 24.28 22.36
N TYR A 163 7.06 23.61 22.61
CA TYR A 163 7.49 22.47 21.81
C TYR A 163 7.40 21.18 22.63
N GLY A 164 8.06 21.14 23.79
CA GLY A 164 8.14 19.94 24.62
C GLY A 164 6.78 19.48 25.16
N PHE A 165 6.19 20.27 26.06
CA PHE A 165 4.91 19.93 26.67
C PHE A 165 3.78 19.87 25.65
N LYS A 166 3.77 20.79 24.67
CA LYS A 166 2.79 20.77 23.58
C LYS A 166 2.80 19.42 22.85
N PHE A 167 3.98 18.93 22.44
CA PHE A 167 4.10 17.63 21.78
C PHE A 167 3.73 16.47 22.70
N PHE A 168 4.18 16.48 23.94
CA PHE A 168 3.84 15.43 24.90
C PHE A 168 2.33 15.31 25.13
N PHE A 169 1.62 16.42 25.36
CA PHE A 169 0.18 16.41 25.57
C PHE A 169 -0.60 16.05 24.29
N GLN A 170 -0.15 16.53 23.13
CA GLN A 170 -0.72 16.11 21.85
C GLN A 170 -0.58 14.60 21.64
N SER A 171 0.59 14.02 21.96
CA SER A 171 0.82 12.58 21.89
C SER A 171 0.03 11.82 22.95
N LEU A 172 -0.14 12.37 24.16
CA LEU A 172 -0.95 11.75 25.21
C LEU A 172 -2.39 11.48 24.73
N ILE A 173 -3.04 12.49 24.17
CA ILE A 173 -4.42 12.39 23.72
C ILE A 173 -4.49 11.57 22.41
N SER A 174 -3.65 11.90 21.42
CA SER A 174 -3.76 11.33 20.07
C SER A 174 -3.19 9.92 19.97
N VAL A 175 -2.21 9.56 20.80
CA VAL A 175 -1.46 8.31 20.68
C VAL A 175 -1.68 7.42 21.89
N ILE A 176 -1.29 7.87 23.07
CA ILE A 176 -1.21 7.03 24.27
C ILE A 176 -2.60 6.49 24.66
N ILE A 177 -3.65 7.30 24.49
CA ILE A 177 -5.04 6.91 24.77
C ILE A 177 -5.68 6.23 23.55
N SER A 178 -5.64 6.88 22.38
CA SER A 178 -6.43 6.43 21.22
C SER A 178 -5.89 5.16 20.54
N VAL A 179 -4.57 4.99 20.43
CA VAL A 179 -3.98 3.84 19.71
C VAL A 179 -4.30 2.50 20.39
N PRO A 180 -4.16 2.33 21.73
CA PRO A 180 -4.57 1.11 22.39
C PRO A 180 -6.06 0.76 22.19
N ILE A 181 -6.95 1.76 22.19
CA ILE A 181 -8.38 1.57 21.93
C ILE A 181 -8.59 1.01 20.52
N LEU A 182 -7.96 1.63 19.51
CA LEU A 182 -8.03 1.14 18.13
C LEU A 182 -7.46 -0.26 17.98
N LEU A 183 -6.37 -0.59 18.68
CA LEU A 183 -5.76 -1.93 18.64
C LEU A 183 -6.63 -3.00 19.31
N ILE A 184 -7.35 -2.66 20.39
CA ILE A 184 -8.34 -3.55 21.01
C ILE A 184 -9.49 -3.82 20.02
N ILE A 185 -10.01 -2.78 19.36
CA ILE A 185 -11.06 -2.91 18.35
C ILE A 185 -10.56 -3.78 17.19
N PHE A 186 -9.35 -3.51 16.69
CA PHE A 186 -8.73 -4.26 15.60
C PHE A 186 -8.51 -5.74 15.96
N ASP A 187 -7.95 -6.04 17.14
CA ASP A 187 -7.73 -7.43 17.61
C ASP A 187 -9.06 -8.17 17.83
N LYS A 188 -10.11 -7.47 18.28
CA LYS A 188 -11.45 -8.05 18.42
C LYS A 188 -12.04 -8.47 17.08
N ILE A 189 -11.93 -7.60 16.07
CA ILE A 189 -12.47 -7.83 14.73
C ILE A 189 -11.68 -8.90 13.98
N PHE A 190 -10.34 -8.79 13.97
CA PHE A 190 -9.48 -9.59 13.09
C PHE A 190 -8.61 -10.63 13.80
N GLY A 191 -8.45 -10.53 15.13
CA GLY A 191 -7.59 -11.40 15.92
C GLY A 191 -8.32 -12.55 16.63
N SER A 192 -9.64 -12.43 16.84
CA SER A 192 -10.39 -13.37 17.68
C SER A 192 -10.44 -14.81 17.15
N LYS A 193 -10.61 -14.98 15.84
CA LYS A 193 -10.71 -16.30 15.19
C LYS A 193 -9.90 -16.32 13.89
N GLU A 194 -9.34 -17.47 13.56
CA GLU A 194 -8.73 -17.65 12.24
C GLU A 194 -9.83 -17.78 11.19
N GLN A 195 -9.77 -16.92 10.19
CA GLN A 195 -10.78 -16.83 9.13
C GLN A 195 -10.09 -16.74 7.78
N HIS A 196 -10.60 -17.49 6.81
CA HIS A 196 -10.19 -17.41 5.42
C HIS A 196 -11.36 -16.86 4.61
N LEU A 197 -11.32 -15.54 4.36
CA LEU A 197 -12.37 -14.84 3.65
C LEU A 197 -12.08 -14.93 2.14
N TYR A 198 -12.74 -15.88 1.49
CA TYR A 198 -12.67 -16.11 0.05
C TYR A 198 -13.98 -15.66 -0.60
N TYR A 199 -14.06 -14.38 -0.94
CA TYR A 199 -15.25 -13.82 -1.59
C TYR A 199 -15.07 -13.88 -3.11
N MET A 200 -16.01 -14.53 -3.81
CA MET A 200 -16.00 -14.62 -5.27
C MET A 200 -15.95 -13.24 -5.96
N LEU A 201 -16.51 -12.20 -5.33
CA LEU A 201 -16.42 -10.83 -5.82
C LEU A 201 -14.98 -10.31 -5.86
N LEU A 202 -14.13 -10.71 -4.91
CA LEU A 202 -12.74 -10.25 -4.79
C LEU A 202 -11.76 -11.17 -5.53
N THR A 203 -12.04 -12.47 -5.57
CA THR A 203 -11.15 -13.46 -6.15
C THR A 203 -11.46 -13.76 -7.59
N HIS A 204 -12.73 -13.62 -8.03
CA HIS A 204 -13.29 -13.99 -9.35
C HIS A 204 -12.81 -15.33 -9.92
N HIS A 205 -12.29 -16.19 -9.05
CA HIS A 205 -11.70 -17.48 -9.33
C HIS A 205 -12.27 -18.48 -8.33
N PRO A 206 -12.46 -19.75 -8.71
CA PRO A 206 -12.80 -20.79 -7.76
C PRO A 206 -11.62 -21.06 -6.81
N VAL A 207 -11.91 -21.63 -5.64
CA VAL A 207 -10.89 -22.00 -4.64
C VAL A 207 -9.83 -22.95 -5.23
N SER A 208 -10.19 -23.75 -6.23
CA SER A 208 -9.26 -24.62 -6.97
C SER A 208 -8.19 -23.88 -7.78
N ALA A 209 -8.36 -22.58 -8.04
CA ALA A 209 -7.40 -21.71 -8.73
C ALA A 209 -6.72 -20.74 -7.75
N ASN A 210 -6.31 -21.25 -6.58
CA ASN A 210 -5.69 -20.45 -5.52
C ASN A 210 -4.35 -19.81 -5.94
N ASP A 211 -3.65 -20.38 -6.93
CA ASP A 211 -2.44 -19.88 -7.57
C ASP A 211 -2.65 -18.56 -8.34
N HIS A 212 -3.90 -18.15 -8.54
CA HIS A 212 -4.28 -16.85 -9.11
C HIS A 212 -4.58 -15.79 -8.05
N THR A 213 -4.46 -16.15 -6.78
CA THR A 213 -4.82 -15.30 -5.65
C THR A 213 -3.63 -15.03 -4.74
N PHE A 214 -3.71 -13.92 -4.03
CA PHE A 214 -2.89 -13.66 -2.86
C PHE A 214 -3.80 -13.19 -1.73
N TYR A 215 -3.28 -13.16 -0.52
CA TYR A 215 -4.05 -12.68 0.62
C TYR A 215 -3.30 -11.59 1.38
N PHE A 216 -4.06 -10.65 1.91
CA PHE A 216 -3.63 -9.79 3.00
C PHE A 216 -4.06 -10.41 4.33
N GLN A 217 -3.15 -10.38 5.30
CA GLN A 217 -3.42 -10.90 6.64
C GLN A 217 -3.62 -9.76 7.61
N PHE A 218 -4.85 -9.66 8.14
CA PHE A 218 -5.21 -8.77 9.22
C PHE A 218 -5.42 -9.63 10.46
N GLY A 219 -4.54 -9.52 11.45
CA GLY A 219 -4.60 -10.42 12.62
C GLY A 219 -4.48 -11.89 12.23
N ARG A 220 -5.54 -12.66 12.50
CA ARG A 220 -5.70 -14.08 12.11
C ARG A 220 -6.62 -14.24 10.91
N THR A 221 -7.18 -13.17 10.37
CA THR A 221 -8.04 -13.17 9.20
C THR A 221 -7.21 -12.99 7.94
N LYS A 222 -7.31 -13.95 7.01
CA LYS A 222 -6.73 -13.91 5.67
C LYS A 222 -7.83 -13.55 4.67
N ILE A 223 -7.68 -12.42 3.99
CA ILE A 223 -8.63 -11.97 2.96
C ILE A 223 -7.97 -12.20 1.61
N TYR A 224 -8.60 -13.01 0.77
CA TYR A 224 -8.07 -13.41 -0.53
C TYR A 224 -8.56 -12.49 -1.63
N PHE A 225 -7.66 -12.16 -2.54
CA PHE A 225 -7.92 -11.32 -3.70
C PHE A 225 -7.28 -11.92 -4.94
N CYS A 226 -7.86 -11.64 -6.11
CA CYS A 226 -7.16 -11.91 -7.36
C CYS A 226 -5.89 -11.06 -7.45
N SER A 227 -4.77 -11.70 -7.80
CA SER A 227 -3.50 -11.03 -8.05
C SER A 227 -3.58 -9.95 -9.13
N ARG A 228 -4.12 -10.26 -10.30
CA ARG A 228 -4.19 -9.30 -11.43
C ARG A 228 -5.17 -8.16 -11.17
N CYS A 229 -6.39 -8.47 -10.75
CA CYS A 229 -7.40 -7.44 -10.49
C CYS A 229 -6.99 -6.49 -9.36
N SER A 230 -6.41 -7.03 -8.28
CA SER A 230 -5.88 -6.16 -7.22
C SER A 230 -4.72 -5.33 -7.71
N GLY A 231 -3.84 -5.88 -8.54
CA GLY A 231 -2.79 -5.12 -9.21
C GLY A 231 -3.38 -3.92 -9.92
N MET A 232 -4.38 -4.12 -10.78
CA MET A 232 -5.04 -3.03 -11.52
C MET A 232 -5.63 -1.98 -10.57
N VAL A 233 -6.38 -2.39 -9.55
CA VAL A 233 -6.99 -1.47 -8.58
C VAL A 233 -5.91 -0.67 -7.82
N ILE A 234 -4.85 -1.32 -7.36
CA ILE A 234 -3.73 -0.67 -6.67
C ILE A 234 -3.03 0.31 -7.61
N GLY A 235 -2.84 -0.06 -8.88
CA GLY A 235 -2.24 0.79 -9.90
C GLY A 235 -3.06 2.05 -10.15
N ILE A 236 -4.38 1.93 -10.26
CA ILE A 236 -5.30 3.07 -10.40
C ILE A 236 -5.19 3.97 -9.17
N ILE A 237 -5.36 3.42 -7.96
CA ILE A 237 -5.36 4.19 -6.70
C ILE A 237 -4.05 4.96 -6.51
N ILE A 238 -2.91 4.30 -6.74
CA ILE A 238 -1.59 4.93 -6.61
C ILE A 238 -1.39 6.01 -7.69
N SER A 239 -1.86 5.78 -8.92
CA SER A 239 -1.73 6.77 -10.01
C SER A 239 -2.61 8.00 -9.79
N VAL A 240 -3.85 7.81 -9.33
CA VAL A 240 -4.74 8.92 -8.92
C VAL A 240 -4.05 9.77 -7.85
N PHE A 241 -3.52 9.12 -6.82
CA PHE A 241 -2.81 9.79 -5.75
C PHE A 241 -1.58 10.58 -6.23
N PHE A 242 -0.74 9.99 -7.10
CA PHE A 242 0.42 10.69 -7.64
C PHE A 242 0.07 11.81 -8.62
N THR A 243 -1.02 11.65 -9.39
CA THR A 243 -1.52 12.72 -10.26
C THR A 243 -1.97 13.90 -9.41
N HIS A 244 -2.77 13.65 -8.38
CA HIS A 244 -3.22 14.67 -7.44
C HIS A 244 -2.04 15.38 -6.75
N LEU A 245 -1.05 14.62 -6.28
CA LEU A 245 0.18 15.17 -5.71
C LEU A 245 0.96 16.04 -6.69
N PHE A 246 1.11 15.59 -7.94
CA PHE A 246 1.81 16.35 -8.96
C PHE A 246 1.12 17.68 -9.24
N GLU A 247 -0.22 17.68 -9.35
CA GLU A 247 -1.02 18.88 -9.54
C GLU A 247 -0.91 19.85 -8.36
N LEU A 248 -0.93 19.35 -7.12
CA LEU A 248 -0.74 20.16 -5.92
C LEU A 248 0.64 20.84 -5.88
N ILE A 249 1.70 20.13 -6.30
CA ILE A 249 3.08 20.60 -6.15
C ILE A 249 3.52 21.50 -7.32
N VAL A 250 3.21 21.11 -8.56
CA VAL A 250 3.78 21.75 -9.76
C VAL A 250 2.86 22.83 -10.34
N ASN A 251 1.54 22.72 -10.12
CA ASN A 251 0.53 23.68 -10.59
C ASN A 251 0.72 24.11 -12.06
N PRO A 252 0.83 23.14 -12.98
CA PRO A 252 -0.27 22.95 -13.92
C PRO A 252 -0.78 21.51 -13.97
N GLN A 253 -1.86 21.30 -14.74
CA GLN A 253 -2.43 19.98 -15.00
C GLN A 253 -1.42 19.03 -15.66
N PHE A 254 -1.60 17.73 -15.42
CA PHE A 254 -0.76 16.69 -16.02
C PHE A 254 -0.86 16.71 -17.56
N SER A 255 0.28 16.61 -18.25
CA SER A 255 0.33 16.67 -19.73
C SER A 255 -0.41 15.50 -20.39
N ALA A 256 -1.28 15.82 -21.35
CA ALA A 256 -2.04 14.83 -22.12
C ALA A 256 -1.13 13.97 -23.02
N GLU A 257 0.00 14.52 -23.49
CA GLU A 257 1.03 13.83 -24.26
C GLU A 257 1.69 12.73 -23.44
N LEU A 258 2.10 13.04 -22.20
CA LEU A 258 2.69 12.06 -21.31
C LEU A 258 1.68 10.97 -20.95
N ALA A 259 0.43 11.35 -20.66
CA ALA A 259 -0.65 10.40 -20.43
C ALA A 259 -0.84 9.46 -21.65
N PHE A 260 -0.80 10.02 -22.87
CA PHE A 260 -0.92 9.24 -24.10
C PHE A 260 0.23 8.23 -24.26
N ILE A 261 1.47 8.63 -23.98
CA ILE A 261 2.64 7.72 -24.01
C ILE A 261 2.46 6.59 -22.99
N VAL A 262 1.99 6.90 -21.77
CA VAL A 262 1.74 5.89 -20.73
C VAL A 262 0.71 4.87 -21.22
N ILE A 263 -0.44 5.28 -21.77
CA ILE A 263 -1.46 4.33 -22.24
C ILE A 263 -0.99 3.49 -23.43
N VAL A 264 -0.05 3.99 -24.23
CA VAL A 264 0.54 3.26 -25.36
C VAL A 264 1.55 2.24 -24.88
N VAL A 265 2.37 2.52 -23.87
CA VAL A 265 3.49 1.63 -23.49
C VAL A 265 3.09 0.65 -22.39
N PHE A 266 2.32 1.08 -21.40
CA PHE A 266 2.12 0.34 -20.15
C PHE A 266 1.26 -0.94 -20.31
N PRO A 267 0.25 -1.01 -21.19
CA PRO A 267 -0.48 -2.28 -21.37
C PRO A 267 0.35 -3.41 -21.99
N ILE A 268 1.48 -3.10 -22.66
CA ILE A 268 2.30 -4.09 -23.40
C ILE A 268 2.79 -5.24 -22.51
N PRO A 269 3.45 -5.02 -21.35
CA PRO A 269 3.83 -6.11 -20.45
C PRO A 269 2.67 -7.01 -20.03
N GLY A 270 1.49 -6.43 -19.78
CA GLY A 270 0.30 -7.19 -19.38
C GLY A 270 -0.30 -8.03 -20.51
N LEU A 271 -0.30 -7.51 -21.74
CA LEU A 271 -0.66 -8.29 -22.93
C LEU A 271 0.32 -9.45 -23.17
N ILE A 272 1.63 -9.23 -23.04
CA ILE A 272 2.63 -10.28 -23.22
C ILE A 272 2.46 -11.34 -22.13
N ASP A 273 2.31 -10.92 -20.88
CA ASP A 273 2.09 -11.82 -19.75
C ASP A 273 0.86 -12.69 -19.94
N TRP A 274 -0.27 -12.06 -20.26
CA TRP A 274 -1.53 -12.77 -20.47
C TRP A 274 -1.50 -13.63 -21.74
N GLY A 275 -1.00 -13.11 -22.85
CA GLY A 275 -0.94 -13.80 -24.14
C GLY A 275 -0.07 -15.06 -24.07
N THR A 276 1.13 -14.97 -23.49
CA THR A 276 2.01 -16.14 -23.32
C THR A 276 1.40 -17.22 -22.42
N GLN A 277 0.65 -16.82 -21.37
CA GLN A 277 -0.10 -17.76 -20.54
C GLN A 277 -1.25 -18.42 -21.31
N LYS A 278 -2.04 -17.61 -22.03
CA LYS A 278 -3.22 -18.09 -22.74
C LYS A 278 -2.87 -19.02 -23.90
N LEU A 279 -1.72 -18.79 -24.53
CA LEU A 279 -1.14 -19.65 -25.57
C LEU A 279 -0.39 -20.88 -25.00
N LEU A 280 -0.46 -21.13 -23.68
CA LEU A 280 0.17 -22.28 -23.03
C LEU A 280 1.69 -22.35 -23.29
N PHE A 281 2.37 -21.20 -23.37
CA PHE A 281 3.84 -21.15 -23.48
C PHE A 281 4.51 -21.15 -22.10
N ARG A 282 3.79 -20.70 -21.07
CA ARG A 282 4.27 -20.74 -19.68
C ARG A 282 3.11 -20.68 -18.70
N THR A 283 3.38 -21.09 -17.47
CA THR A 283 2.53 -20.78 -16.32
C THR A 283 2.80 -19.36 -15.82
N SER A 284 1.84 -18.81 -15.10
CA SER A 284 1.94 -17.50 -14.49
C SER A 284 2.32 -17.60 -13.03
N THR A 285 3.02 -16.60 -12.51
CA THR A 285 3.24 -16.45 -11.08
C THR A 285 2.36 -15.34 -10.52
N THR A 286 1.98 -15.46 -9.25
CA THR A 286 1.22 -14.44 -8.51
C THR A 286 1.88 -13.06 -8.62
N GLU A 287 3.20 -12.99 -8.51
CA GLU A 287 3.98 -11.76 -8.60
C GLU A 287 3.88 -11.13 -9.99
N SER A 288 4.01 -11.93 -11.05
CA SER A 288 3.93 -11.44 -12.43
C SER A 288 2.52 -10.93 -12.75
N ARG A 289 1.47 -11.62 -12.27
CA ARG A 289 0.07 -11.18 -12.41
C ARG A 289 -0.19 -9.85 -11.71
N LEU A 290 0.32 -9.73 -10.50
CA LEU A 290 0.13 -8.55 -9.66
C LEU A 290 0.87 -7.34 -10.23
N PHE A 291 2.11 -7.53 -10.68
CA PHE A 291 2.91 -6.47 -11.31
C PHE A 291 2.34 -6.02 -12.65
N THR A 292 1.99 -6.94 -13.55
CA THR A 292 1.39 -6.56 -14.84
C THR A 292 0.00 -5.97 -14.68
N GLY A 293 -0.79 -6.48 -13.74
CA GLY A 293 -2.05 -5.85 -13.32
C GLY A 293 -1.81 -4.41 -12.85
N PHE A 294 -0.82 -4.18 -11.99
CA PHE A 294 -0.45 -2.85 -11.51
C PHE A 294 -0.11 -1.89 -12.64
N ILE A 295 0.73 -2.30 -13.60
CA ILE A 295 1.07 -1.48 -14.77
C ILE A 295 -0.17 -1.16 -15.61
N ILE A 296 -1.05 -2.14 -15.87
CA ILE A 296 -2.32 -1.91 -16.57
C ILE A 296 -3.19 -0.91 -15.80
N GLY A 297 -3.27 -1.03 -14.47
CA GLY A 297 -4.01 -0.11 -13.62
C GLY A 297 -3.54 1.35 -13.75
N ILE A 298 -2.22 1.56 -13.82
CA ILE A 298 -1.66 2.88 -14.11
C ILE A 298 -2.19 3.40 -15.44
N ALA A 299 -2.08 2.61 -16.52
CA ALA A 299 -2.57 3.01 -17.84
C ALA A 299 -4.07 3.35 -17.82
N LEU A 300 -4.89 2.58 -17.10
CA LEU A 300 -6.34 2.80 -17.01
C LEU A 300 -6.68 4.17 -16.39
N HIS A 301 -5.95 4.61 -15.36
CA HIS A 301 -6.11 5.96 -14.81
C HIS A 301 -5.78 7.03 -15.85
N PHE A 302 -4.64 6.89 -16.54
CA PHE A 302 -4.17 7.88 -17.51
C PHE A 302 -5.04 8.01 -18.75
N ILE A 303 -5.88 7.03 -19.09
CA ILE A 303 -6.89 7.18 -20.16
C ILE A 303 -7.75 8.43 -19.92
N SER A 304 -8.15 8.69 -18.66
CA SER A 304 -8.97 9.85 -18.30
C SER A 304 -8.32 11.21 -18.57
N LEU A 305 -6.98 11.23 -18.70
CA LEU A 305 -6.17 12.43 -18.92
C LEU A 305 -5.81 12.66 -20.40
N THR A 306 -6.26 11.79 -21.31
CA THR A 306 -5.95 11.87 -22.75
C THR A 306 -7.04 12.56 -23.59
N ARG A 307 -7.79 13.50 -23.01
CA ARG A 307 -8.95 14.13 -23.66
C ARG A 307 -8.60 14.78 -25.01
N GLU A 308 -7.43 15.42 -25.11
CA GLU A 308 -6.95 16.05 -26.36
C GLU A 308 -6.63 15.04 -27.46
N TYR A 309 -6.32 13.80 -27.08
CA TYR A 309 -6.00 12.69 -27.97
C TYR A 309 -7.13 11.66 -28.08
N TYR A 310 -8.37 12.04 -27.79
CA TYR A 310 -9.52 11.12 -27.66
C TYR A 310 -9.63 10.12 -28.82
N PHE A 311 -9.53 10.58 -30.08
CA PHE A 311 -9.60 9.71 -31.26
C PHE A 311 -8.47 8.67 -31.27
N PHE A 312 -7.22 9.10 -31.01
CA PHE A 312 -6.07 8.19 -30.96
C PHE A 312 -6.18 7.22 -29.78
N THR A 313 -6.69 7.66 -28.63
CA THR A 313 -6.97 6.80 -27.47
C THR A 313 -7.96 5.69 -27.84
N LEU A 314 -9.05 6.01 -28.56
CA LEU A 314 -10.01 5.00 -29.04
C LEU A 314 -9.39 3.99 -30.01
N VAL A 315 -8.57 4.47 -30.97
CA VAL A 315 -7.84 3.60 -31.89
C VAL A 315 -6.91 2.66 -31.12
N MET A 316 -6.13 3.18 -30.17
CA MET A 316 -5.23 2.38 -29.35
C MET A 316 -5.96 1.33 -28.53
N ILE A 317 -7.07 1.70 -27.86
CA ILE A 317 -7.91 0.74 -27.13
C ILE A 317 -8.41 -0.37 -28.06
N THR A 318 -8.87 -0.01 -29.26
CA THR A 318 -9.36 -0.97 -30.26
C THR A 318 -8.25 -1.94 -30.69
N VAL A 319 -7.04 -1.44 -30.95
CA VAL A 319 -5.87 -2.27 -31.27
C VAL A 319 -5.55 -3.23 -30.13
N TYR A 320 -5.53 -2.74 -28.89
CA TYR A 320 -5.27 -3.56 -27.70
C TYR A 320 -6.29 -4.69 -27.51
N PHE A 321 -7.58 -4.40 -27.64
CA PHE A 321 -8.62 -5.42 -27.58
C PHE A 321 -8.54 -6.39 -28.77
N GLY A 322 -8.21 -5.92 -29.97
CA GLY A 322 -7.97 -6.77 -31.13
C GLY A 322 -6.89 -7.81 -30.88
N ILE A 323 -5.72 -7.38 -30.36
CA ILE A 323 -4.62 -8.29 -30.01
C ILE A 323 -5.05 -9.27 -28.90
N PHE A 324 -5.74 -8.78 -27.87
CA PHE A 324 -6.26 -9.62 -26.80
C PHE A 324 -7.19 -10.73 -27.32
N PHE A 325 -8.15 -10.39 -28.20
CA PHE A 325 -9.08 -11.36 -28.78
C PHE A 325 -8.37 -12.37 -29.69
N LEU A 326 -7.35 -11.96 -30.44
CA LEU A 326 -6.53 -12.88 -31.22
C LEU A 326 -5.82 -13.91 -30.31
N PHE A 327 -5.16 -13.46 -29.25
CA PHE A 327 -4.55 -14.36 -28.26
C PHE A 327 -5.57 -15.27 -27.58
N PHE A 328 -6.76 -14.75 -27.25
CA PHE A 328 -7.85 -15.55 -26.70
C PHE A 328 -8.24 -16.68 -27.66
N TYR A 329 -8.50 -16.34 -28.92
CA TYR A 329 -8.94 -17.27 -29.95
C TYR A 329 -7.90 -18.38 -30.19
N PHE A 330 -6.64 -18.02 -30.42
CA PHE A 330 -5.57 -18.99 -30.65
C PHE A 330 -5.30 -19.85 -29.42
N GLY A 331 -5.36 -19.28 -28.21
CA GLY A 331 -5.18 -20.02 -26.97
C GLY A 331 -6.30 -21.03 -26.71
N GLN A 332 -7.55 -20.67 -26.99
CA GLN A 332 -8.67 -21.61 -26.91
C GLN A 332 -8.53 -22.76 -27.91
N LYS A 333 -8.17 -22.44 -29.16
CA LYS A 333 -7.93 -23.46 -30.19
C LYS A 333 -6.83 -24.44 -29.78
N LYS A 334 -5.75 -23.95 -29.18
CA LYS A 334 -4.65 -24.78 -28.68
C LYS A 334 -5.09 -25.67 -27.51
N LEU A 335 -5.79 -25.10 -26.53
CA LEU A 335 -6.30 -25.84 -25.36
C LEU A 335 -7.24 -26.98 -25.78
N LEU A 336 -8.18 -26.72 -26.70
CA LEU A 336 -9.09 -27.75 -27.22
C LEU A 336 -8.33 -28.87 -27.95
N LYS A 337 -7.26 -28.54 -28.68
CA LYS A 337 -6.42 -29.54 -29.36
C LYS A 337 -5.68 -30.44 -28.37
N GLU A 338 -5.20 -29.89 -27.25
CA GLU A 338 -4.54 -30.68 -26.19
C GLU A 338 -5.56 -31.57 -25.46
N LEU A 339 -6.72 -31.02 -25.08
CA LEU A 339 -7.79 -31.79 -24.45
C LEU A 339 -8.28 -32.94 -25.35
N ASN A 340 -8.43 -32.71 -26.65
CA ASN A 340 -8.83 -33.77 -27.58
C ASN A 340 -7.81 -34.90 -27.69
N LYS A 341 -6.51 -34.60 -27.55
CA LYS A 341 -5.45 -35.63 -27.50
C LYS A 341 -5.49 -36.43 -26.21
N GLU A 342 -5.78 -35.78 -25.09
CA GLU A 342 -5.92 -36.45 -23.78
C GLU A 342 -7.15 -37.37 -23.75
N LEU A 343 -8.27 -36.94 -24.33
CA LEU A 343 -9.51 -37.72 -24.38
C LEU A 343 -9.48 -38.85 -25.41
N ASN A 344 -8.70 -38.71 -26.50
CA ASN A 344 -8.55 -39.73 -27.54
C ASN A 344 -7.07 -40.11 -27.69
N PRO A 345 -6.50 -40.85 -26.73
CA PRO A 345 -5.07 -41.15 -26.71
C PRO A 345 -4.65 -42.10 -27.84
N VAL A 346 -5.59 -42.84 -28.43
CA VAL A 346 -5.34 -43.70 -29.58
C VAL A 346 -5.84 -42.99 -30.82
N SER A 347 -4.90 -42.52 -31.65
CA SER A 347 -5.24 -42.00 -32.97
C SER A 347 -5.72 -43.17 -33.83
N PRO A 348 -6.77 -43.01 -34.67
CA PRO A 348 -7.16 -44.05 -35.62
C PRO A 348 -6.00 -44.54 -36.50
N LYS A 349 -4.97 -43.71 -36.69
CA LYS A 349 -3.73 -44.07 -37.41
C LYS A 349 -2.84 -45.06 -36.67
N ASP A 350 -2.97 -45.18 -35.35
CA ASP A 350 -2.20 -46.15 -34.55
C ASP A 350 -2.76 -47.57 -34.70
N PHE A 351 -3.90 -47.73 -35.40
CA PHE A 351 -4.52 -49.00 -35.76
C PHE A 351 -4.35 -49.36 -37.25
N GLU A 352 -3.61 -48.58 -38.04
CA GLU A 352 -3.17 -49.02 -39.36
C GLU A 352 -2.08 -50.09 -39.16
N ILE A 353 -2.53 -51.33 -38.92
CA ILE A 353 -1.70 -52.53 -38.99
C ILE A 353 -1.18 -52.59 -40.43
N GLU A 354 0.14 -52.47 -40.60
CA GLU A 354 0.81 -52.76 -41.87
C GLU A 354 0.46 -54.21 -42.26
N TYR A 355 -0.44 -54.36 -43.23
CA TYR A 355 -0.80 -55.64 -43.84
C TYR A 355 0.13 -55.98 -45.00
#